data_AF-A0A1F8NF10-F1
#
_entry.id   AF-A0A1F8NF10-F1
#
_cell.length_a   1.000
_cell.length_b   1.000
_cell.length_c   1.000
_cell.angle_alpha   90.00
_cell.angle_beta   90.00
_cell.angle_gamma   90.00
#
_symmetry.space_group_name_H-M   'P 1'
#
loop_
_entity.id
_entity.type
_entity.pdbx_description
1 polymer ?
#
loop_
_entity_poly.entity_id
_entity_poly.type
_entity_poly.pdbx_seq_one_letter_code
_entity_poly.pdbx_strand_id
1 'polypeptide(L)'
;MPITPDAELCASCHETTTGEWQASRHGQVGINCQSCHNPHSQAPLAESVTALCSNCHQDPGETFTHSTHANAGLECSNCHMYTNPATNPPIAGLVATGHTFSVGSEACIGCHTDTVHTRDSILALSGEVSQLSELDTEELRQQVQEQEQEIADLEARSTVRLYTGLAQGAIIGLITGGVAAWIVSRRIQVVVSNGDGE
;
A
#
# COMPACT_ATOMS: atom_id res chain seq x y z
N MET A 1 12.21 47.12 -39.84
CA MET A 1 13.06 46.42 -38.86
C MET A 1 12.41 45.07 -38.62
N PRO A 2 13.04 43.94 -38.96
CA PRO A 2 12.45 42.64 -38.66
C PRO A 2 12.40 42.46 -37.15
N ILE A 3 11.25 42.03 -36.64
CA ILE A 3 11.08 41.66 -35.23
C ILE A 3 11.38 40.17 -35.13
N THR A 4 12.40 39.83 -34.34
CA THR A 4 12.70 38.44 -33.98
C THR A 4 11.89 38.10 -32.75
N PRO A 5 11.01 37.08 -32.77
CA PRO A 5 10.27 36.65 -31.59
C PRO A 5 11.18 35.78 -30.72
N ASP A 6 12.16 36.39 -30.07
CA ASP A 6 13.00 35.76 -29.05
C ASP A 6 12.39 35.94 -27.65
N ALA A 7 12.97 35.27 -26.67
CA ALA A 7 12.52 35.34 -25.28
C ALA A 7 12.58 36.77 -24.72
N GLU A 8 13.52 37.60 -25.18
CA GLU A 8 13.68 38.99 -24.71
C GLU A 8 12.54 39.88 -25.16
N LEU A 9 12.06 39.72 -26.40
CA LEU A 9 10.84 40.37 -26.85
C LEU A 9 9.63 39.92 -26.02
N CYS A 10 9.50 38.62 -25.73
CA CYS A 10 8.41 38.11 -24.90
C CYS A 10 8.45 38.70 -23.49
N ALA A 11 9.65 38.85 -22.92
CA ALA A 11 9.87 39.39 -21.58
C ALA A 11 9.36 40.82 -21.40
N SER A 12 9.23 41.61 -22.48
CA SER A 12 8.73 42.99 -22.38
C SER A 12 7.31 43.07 -21.80
N CYS A 13 6.54 41.99 -21.93
CA CYS A 13 5.18 41.87 -21.38
C CYS A 13 5.00 40.64 -20.48
N HIS A 14 5.75 39.56 -20.71
CA HIS A 14 5.67 38.29 -19.99
C HIS A 14 6.90 38.06 -19.11
N GLU A 15 7.22 39.03 -18.27
CA GLU A 15 8.44 39.02 -17.43
C GLU A 15 8.50 37.76 -16.55
N THR A 16 7.46 37.47 -15.77
CA THR A 16 7.42 36.30 -14.87
C THR A 16 7.56 34.99 -15.63
N THR A 17 6.76 34.79 -16.69
CA THR A 17 6.82 33.59 -17.53
C THR A 17 8.20 33.39 -18.15
N THR A 18 8.83 34.47 -18.63
CA THR A 18 10.16 34.39 -19.24
C THR A 18 11.22 34.06 -18.18
N GLY A 19 11.12 34.62 -16.97
CA GLY A 19 11.98 34.27 -15.85
C GLY A 19 11.87 32.78 -15.47
N GLU A 20 10.63 32.26 -15.34
CA GLU A 20 10.38 30.84 -15.11
C GLU A 20 10.96 29.96 -16.23
N TRP A 21 10.74 30.35 -17.48
CA TRP A 21 11.24 29.65 -18.65
C TRP A 21 12.77 29.55 -18.67
N GLN A 22 13.46 30.66 -18.42
CA GLN A 22 14.93 30.69 -18.37
C GLN A 22 15.49 29.77 -17.28
N ALA A 23 14.77 29.60 -16.16
CA ALA A 23 15.16 28.67 -15.10
C ALA A 23 14.94 27.19 -15.50
N SER A 24 14.05 26.91 -16.45
CA SER A 24 13.76 25.55 -16.92
C SER A 24 14.89 24.93 -17.74
N ARG A 25 14.85 23.59 -17.90
CA ARG A 25 15.76 22.90 -18.83
C ARG A 25 15.55 23.31 -20.28
N HIS A 26 14.33 23.61 -20.70
CA HIS A 26 14.04 24.04 -22.06
C HIS A 26 14.66 25.40 -22.38
N GLY A 27 14.59 26.35 -21.44
CA GLY A 27 15.27 27.64 -21.55
C GLY A 27 16.79 27.49 -21.60
N GLN A 28 17.37 26.61 -20.76
CA GLN A 28 18.81 26.34 -20.72
C GLN A 28 19.36 25.76 -22.05
N VAL A 29 18.56 24.98 -22.79
CA VAL A 29 18.95 24.43 -24.10
C VAL A 29 18.50 25.31 -25.27
N GLY A 30 17.94 26.49 -25.01
CA GLY A 30 17.62 27.50 -26.03
C GLY A 30 16.38 27.21 -26.86
N ILE A 31 15.40 26.48 -26.33
CA ILE A 31 14.07 26.41 -26.96
C ILE A 31 13.40 27.78 -26.82
N ASN A 32 12.79 28.27 -27.91
CA ASN A 32 12.12 29.56 -27.92
C ASN A 32 10.61 29.40 -27.72
N CYS A 33 9.94 30.45 -27.23
CA CYS A 33 8.52 30.44 -26.90
C CYS A 33 7.63 30.00 -28.08
N GLN A 34 7.98 30.42 -29.29
CA GLN A 34 7.27 30.09 -30.53
C GLN A 34 7.43 28.65 -31.00
N SER A 35 8.30 27.86 -30.36
CA SER A 35 8.34 26.41 -30.56
C SER A 35 7.10 25.73 -29.98
N CYS A 36 6.42 26.39 -29.03
CA CYS A 36 5.25 25.86 -28.34
C CYS A 36 3.99 26.71 -28.55
N HIS A 37 4.14 28.04 -28.67
CA HIS A 37 3.03 28.98 -28.76
C HIS A 37 3.01 29.74 -30.09
N ASN A 38 1.81 30.10 -30.55
CA ASN A 38 1.66 31.10 -31.59
C ASN A 38 1.95 32.50 -30.99
N PRO A 39 2.89 33.29 -31.54
CA PRO A 39 3.28 34.58 -30.95
C PRO A 39 2.18 35.66 -30.99
N HIS A 40 1.10 35.46 -31.75
CA HIS A 40 -0.04 36.39 -31.77
C HIS A 40 -1.17 35.93 -30.87
N SER A 41 -1.66 34.70 -31.05
CA SER A 41 -2.80 34.20 -30.26
C SER A 41 -2.40 33.69 -28.88
N GLN A 42 -1.10 33.48 -28.65
CA GLN A 42 -0.56 32.79 -27.48
C GLN A 42 -1.09 31.35 -27.30
N ALA A 43 -1.83 30.84 -28.29
CA ALA A 43 -2.36 29.49 -28.26
C ALA A 43 -1.22 28.47 -28.47
N PRO A 44 -1.28 27.30 -27.82
CA PRO A 44 -0.41 26.17 -28.14
C PRO A 44 -0.47 25.80 -29.63
N LEU A 45 0.64 25.31 -30.18
CA LEU A 45 0.74 24.89 -31.58
C LEU A 45 0.21 23.48 -31.86
N ALA A 46 -0.35 22.79 -30.84
CA ALA A 46 -0.96 21.48 -30.96
C ALA A 46 -2.37 21.47 -30.35
N GLU A 47 -3.13 20.42 -30.64
CA GLU A 47 -4.52 20.26 -30.17
C GLU A 47 -4.65 20.03 -28.65
N SER A 48 -3.63 19.43 -28.04
CA SER A 48 -3.51 19.25 -26.58
C SER A 48 -2.09 19.52 -26.12
N VAL A 49 -1.91 19.75 -24.82
CA VAL A 49 -0.59 19.97 -24.25
C VAL A 49 0.23 18.69 -24.30
N THR A 50 -0.37 17.53 -24.08
CA THR A 50 0.31 16.23 -24.21
C THR A 50 0.79 16.02 -25.64
N ALA A 51 -0.04 16.33 -26.64
CA ALA A 51 0.38 16.27 -28.04
C ALA A 51 1.54 17.22 -28.33
N LEU A 52 1.52 18.44 -27.75
CA LEU A 52 2.60 19.40 -27.89
C LEU A 52 3.93 18.87 -27.33
N CYS A 53 3.91 18.39 -26.08
CA CYS A 53 5.08 17.86 -25.39
C CYS A 53 5.64 16.62 -26.09
N SER A 54 4.75 15.76 -26.61
CA SER A 54 5.12 14.49 -27.27
C SER A 54 5.85 14.68 -28.60
N ASN A 55 5.84 15.89 -29.20
CA ASN A 55 6.64 16.18 -30.39
C ASN A 55 8.14 16.02 -30.14
N CYS A 56 8.60 16.26 -28.91
CA CYS A 56 10.00 16.05 -28.49
C CYS A 56 10.13 14.90 -27.48
N HIS A 57 9.20 14.78 -26.55
CA HIS A 57 9.16 13.71 -25.54
C HIS A 57 8.31 12.53 -26.02
N GLN A 58 8.77 11.85 -27.08
CA GLN A 58 8.00 10.78 -27.75
C GLN A 58 7.75 9.56 -26.87
N ASP A 59 8.60 9.35 -25.87
CA ASP A 59 8.42 8.34 -24.83
C ASP A 59 8.48 9.04 -23.47
N PRO A 60 7.36 9.59 -22.96
CA PRO A 60 7.30 10.16 -21.62
C PRO A 60 7.42 9.09 -20.52
N GLY A 61 7.75 7.85 -20.91
CA GLY A 61 7.69 6.64 -20.12
C GLY A 61 6.35 5.95 -20.33
N GLU A 62 6.38 4.65 -20.66
CA GLU A 62 5.24 3.71 -20.63
C GLU A 62 4.35 3.88 -19.37
N THR A 63 4.93 4.41 -18.29
CA THR A 63 4.29 4.67 -17.00
C THR A 63 3.26 5.80 -17.03
N PHE A 64 3.45 6.90 -17.77
CA PHE A 64 2.47 7.99 -17.76
C PHE A 64 1.26 7.69 -18.64
N THR A 65 1.48 7.24 -19.87
CA THR A 65 0.40 6.96 -20.85
C THR A 65 -0.61 5.93 -20.33
N HIS A 66 -0.16 4.99 -19.50
CA HIS A 66 -1.03 3.99 -18.86
C HIS A 66 -1.37 4.32 -17.38
N SER A 67 -0.96 5.48 -16.89
CA SER A 67 -1.23 5.87 -15.51
C SER A 67 -2.73 6.12 -15.28
N THR A 68 -3.15 6.00 -14.02
CA THR A 68 -4.50 6.41 -13.60
C THR A 68 -4.78 7.88 -13.92
N HIS A 69 -3.76 8.75 -13.87
CA HIS A 69 -3.90 10.17 -14.18
C HIS A 69 -4.17 10.42 -15.66
N ALA A 70 -3.41 9.78 -16.56
CA ALA A 70 -3.65 9.90 -18.00
C ALA A 70 -5.04 9.35 -18.38
N ASN A 71 -5.44 8.21 -17.80
CA ASN A 71 -6.78 7.64 -18.01
C ASN A 71 -7.91 8.52 -17.46
N ALA A 72 -7.62 9.36 -16.45
CA ALA A 72 -8.56 10.36 -15.93
C ALA A 72 -8.58 11.65 -16.77
N GLY A 73 -7.83 11.71 -17.87
CA GLY A 73 -7.78 12.86 -18.78
C GLY A 73 -6.85 13.99 -18.33
N LEU A 74 -5.90 13.72 -17.43
CA LEU A 74 -4.87 14.70 -17.08
C LEU A 74 -3.80 14.77 -18.18
N GLU A 75 -3.41 15.99 -18.50
CA GLU A 75 -2.36 16.38 -19.42
C GLU A 75 -1.04 16.61 -18.68
N CYS A 76 0.09 16.63 -19.41
CA CYS A 76 1.42 16.88 -18.83
C CYS A 76 1.47 18.17 -17.99
N SER A 77 0.78 19.23 -18.44
CA SER A 77 0.72 20.53 -17.75
C SER A 77 0.03 20.48 -16.40
N ASN A 78 -0.84 19.50 -16.14
CA ASN A 78 -1.54 19.42 -14.85
C ASN A 78 -0.56 19.19 -13.69
N CYS A 79 0.60 18.60 -13.95
CA CYS A 79 1.66 18.40 -12.95
C CYS A 79 2.90 19.23 -13.25
N HIS A 80 3.40 19.21 -14.50
CA HIS A 80 4.64 19.89 -14.86
C HIS A 80 4.50 21.41 -14.91
N MET A 81 3.29 21.93 -15.09
CA MET A 81 3.02 23.38 -15.12
C MET A 81 1.98 23.76 -14.07
N TYR A 82 1.88 22.98 -12.99
CA TYR A 82 0.92 23.26 -11.93
C TYR A 82 1.21 24.60 -11.26
N THR A 83 0.16 25.39 -11.07
CA THR A 83 0.20 26.61 -10.28
C THR A 83 -1.00 26.63 -9.36
N ASN A 84 -0.81 27.05 -8.11
CA ASN A 84 -1.93 27.28 -7.21
C ASN A 84 -2.89 28.33 -7.81
N PRO A 85 -4.21 28.10 -7.76
CA PRO A 85 -5.19 29.07 -8.22
C PRO A 85 -4.97 30.41 -7.53
N ALA A 86 -4.81 31.48 -8.30
CA ALA A 86 -4.67 32.81 -7.74
C ALA A 86 -5.99 33.21 -7.06
N THR A 87 -5.94 33.54 -5.76
CA THR A 87 -7.11 34.02 -5.00
C THR A 87 -7.45 35.48 -5.31
N ASN A 88 -6.55 36.19 -5.99
CA ASN A 88 -6.69 37.59 -6.37
C ASN A 88 -6.28 37.77 -7.84
N PRO A 89 -6.86 38.75 -8.55
CA PRO A 89 -6.45 39.05 -9.91
C PRO A 89 -4.95 39.42 -9.96
N PRO A 90 -4.20 38.92 -10.96
CA PRO A 90 -2.79 39.24 -11.14
C PRO A 90 -2.59 40.76 -11.24
N ILE A 91 -1.69 41.33 -10.43
CA ILE A 91 -1.24 42.70 -10.64
C ILE A 91 -0.28 42.67 -11.82
N ALA A 92 -0.66 43.32 -12.93
CA ALA A 92 0.16 43.41 -14.15
C ALA A 92 0.63 42.05 -14.72
N GLY A 93 -0.13 40.97 -14.52
CA GLY A 93 0.23 39.64 -15.02
C GLY A 93 1.39 38.97 -14.26
N LEU A 94 1.84 39.53 -13.14
CA LEU A 94 2.92 39.00 -12.31
C LEU A 94 2.41 37.86 -11.41
N VAL A 95 2.09 36.72 -12.02
CA VAL A 95 1.72 35.49 -11.32
C VAL A 95 2.53 34.33 -11.85
N ALA A 96 2.73 33.32 -10.99
CA ALA A 96 3.38 32.09 -11.41
C ALA A 96 2.60 31.47 -12.57
N THR A 97 3.32 31.00 -13.59
CA THR A 97 2.72 30.40 -14.79
C THR A 97 3.15 28.96 -15.03
N GLY A 98 3.98 28.40 -14.14
CA GLY A 98 4.41 27.01 -14.21
C GLY A 98 5.44 26.73 -15.31
N HIS A 99 6.03 27.75 -15.94
CA HIS A 99 6.96 27.58 -17.05
C HIS A 99 8.38 27.14 -16.63
N THR A 100 8.56 26.70 -15.38
CA THR A 100 9.75 26.01 -14.91
C THR A 100 9.72 24.50 -15.25
N PHE A 101 8.56 23.96 -15.61
CA PHE A 101 8.30 22.53 -15.90
C PHE A 101 8.61 21.57 -14.74
N SER A 102 8.82 22.13 -13.55
CA SER A 102 9.25 21.41 -12.36
C SER A 102 8.04 20.95 -11.56
N VAL A 103 8.06 19.69 -11.10
CA VAL A 103 6.99 19.12 -10.29
C VAL A 103 7.39 19.19 -8.83
N GLY A 104 6.77 20.11 -8.09
CA GLY A 104 6.83 20.17 -6.63
C GLY A 104 5.73 19.33 -5.98
N SER A 105 5.84 19.11 -4.66
CA SER A 105 4.80 18.43 -3.85
C SER A 105 3.43 19.10 -3.94
N GLU A 106 3.42 20.40 -4.20
CA GLU A 106 2.24 21.24 -4.28
C GLU A 106 1.33 20.81 -5.44
N ALA A 107 1.91 20.31 -6.54
CA ALA A 107 1.15 19.79 -7.66
C ALA A 107 0.29 18.58 -7.27
N CYS A 108 0.84 17.71 -6.44
CA CYS A 108 0.12 16.55 -5.92
C CYS A 108 -0.94 16.99 -4.90
N ILE A 109 -0.55 17.81 -3.92
CA ILE A 109 -1.42 18.29 -2.84
C ILE A 109 -2.62 19.08 -3.39
N GLY A 110 -2.46 19.74 -4.54
CA GLY A 110 -3.52 20.47 -5.23
C GLY A 110 -4.79 19.65 -5.53
N CYS A 111 -4.66 18.32 -5.68
CA CYS A 111 -5.78 17.41 -5.87
C CYS A 111 -5.88 16.35 -4.75
N HIS A 112 -4.76 15.98 -4.15
CA HIS A 112 -4.63 14.97 -3.12
C HIS A 112 -4.42 15.57 -1.73
N THR A 113 -5.16 16.64 -1.41
CA THR A 113 -5.00 17.48 -0.21
C THR A 113 -4.75 16.68 1.07
N ASP A 114 -5.48 15.58 1.25
CA ASP A 114 -5.43 14.76 2.47
C ASP A 114 -4.64 13.45 2.30
N THR A 115 -4.16 13.14 1.09
CA THR A 115 -3.63 11.80 0.75
C THR A 115 -2.17 11.77 0.33
N VAL A 116 -1.54 12.90 -0.03
CA VAL A 116 -0.09 12.90 -0.40
C VAL A 116 0.80 12.77 0.83
N HIS A 117 0.39 13.38 1.94
CA HIS A 117 0.99 13.18 3.26
C HIS A 117 -0.15 13.02 4.25
N THR A 118 -0.51 11.78 4.55
CA THR A 118 -1.47 11.50 5.61
C THR A 118 -0.80 11.83 6.95
N ARG A 119 -0.94 13.08 7.39
CA ARG A 119 -0.78 13.45 8.81
C ARG A 119 -1.54 12.45 9.66
N ASP A 120 -2.66 11.94 9.19
CA ASP A 120 -3.45 10.89 9.82
C ASP A 120 -2.71 9.55 9.92
N SER A 121 -1.94 9.12 8.91
CA SER A 121 -1.14 7.90 9.03
C SER A 121 0.06 8.12 9.94
N ILE A 122 0.69 9.30 9.91
CA ILE A 122 1.76 9.64 10.86
C ILE A 122 1.20 9.70 12.29
N LEU A 123 0.02 10.27 12.49
CA LEU A 123 -0.67 10.32 13.79
C LEU A 123 -1.09 8.94 14.26
N ALA A 124 -1.69 8.11 13.40
CA ALA A 124 -2.05 6.73 13.69
C ALA A 124 -0.82 5.90 14.08
N LEU A 125 0.23 5.95 13.26
CA LEU A 125 1.49 5.25 13.53
C LEU A 125 2.18 5.81 14.78
N SER A 126 2.15 7.11 15.03
CA SER A 126 2.74 7.71 16.23
C SER A 126 1.98 7.33 17.51
N GLY A 127 0.65 7.20 17.44
CA GLY A 127 -0.18 6.72 18.53
C GLY A 127 0.08 5.24 18.82
N GLU A 128 0.20 4.44 17.78
CA GLU A 128 0.52 3.01 17.87
C GLU A 128 1.96 2.78 18.38
N VAL A 129 2.93 3.58 17.94
CA VAL A 129 4.32 3.57 18.46
C VAL A 129 4.39 4.03 19.92
N SER A 130 3.56 5.01 20.33
CA SER A 130 3.49 5.45 21.73
C SER A 130 2.92 4.34 22.62
N GLN A 131 1.86 3.66 22.18
CA GLN A 131 1.31 2.50 22.88
C GLN A 131 2.32 1.34 22.97
N LEU A 132 3.12 1.12 21.91
CA LEU A 132 4.19 0.13 21.94
C LEU A 132 5.34 0.48 22.89
N SER A 133 5.58 1.78 23.14
CA SER A 133 6.59 2.24 24.10
C SER A 133 6.16 2.15 25.57
N GLU A 134 4.85 2.03 25.82
CA GLU A 134 4.25 1.83 27.14
C GLU A 134 4.11 0.34 27.51
N LEU A 135 4.31 -0.58 26.54
CA LEU A 135 4.33 -2.01 26.82
C LEU A 135 5.58 -2.37 27.62
N ASP A 136 5.39 -2.83 28.85
CA ASP A 136 6.47 -3.41 29.64
C ASP A 136 6.88 -4.75 29.03
N THR A 137 8.05 -4.76 28.38
CA THR A 137 8.62 -5.95 27.77
C THR A 137 8.84 -7.08 28.78
N GLU A 138 8.96 -6.77 30.07
CA GLU A 138 9.11 -7.78 31.11
C GLU A 138 7.77 -8.43 31.48
N GLU A 139 6.69 -7.65 31.53
CA GLU A 139 5.34 -8.19 31.73
C GLU A 139 4.92 -9.12 30.58
N LEU A 140 5.22 -8.73 29.33
CA LEU A 140 4.97 -9.60 28.17
C LEU A 140 5.77 -10.90 28.23
N ARG A 141 7.04 -10.85 28.67
CA ARG A 141 7.85 -12.05 28.86
C ARG A 141 7.30 -12.94 29.96
N GLN A 142 6.81 -12.35 31.05
CA GLN A 142 6.19 -13.08 32.14
C GLN A 142 4.91 -13.78 31.67
N GLN A 143 4.06 -13.09 30.89
CA GLN A 143 2.86 -13.69 30.31
C GLN A 143 3.18 -14.86 29.37
N VAL A 144 4.21 -14.72 28.52
CA VAL A 144 4.66 -15.82 27.65
C VAL A 144 5.14 -17.02 28.48
N GLN A 145 5.94 -16.79 29.52
CA GLN A 145 6.42 -17.86 30.40
C GLN A 145 5.28 -18.56 31.15
N GLU A 146 4.28 -17.81 31.62
CA GLU A 146 3.10 -18.36 32.29
C GLU A 146 2.27 -19.22 31.33
N GLN A 147 2.05 -18.75 30.11
CA GLN A 147 1.34 -19.51 29.07
C GLN A 147 2.09 -20.78 28.67
N GLU A 148 3.42 -20.72 28.52
CA GLU A 148 4.24 -21.90 28.25
C GLU A 148 4.15 -22.94 29.38
N GLN A 149 4.14 -22.49 30.63
CA GLN A 149 3.95 -23.37 31.79
C GLN A 149 2.55 -23.98 31.83
N GLU A 150 1.51 -23.21 31.53
CA GLU A 150 0.13 -23.70 31.46
C GLU A 150 -0.03 -24.77 30.38
N ILE A 151 0.54 -24.53 29.18
CA ILE A 151 0.55 -25.51 28.09
C ILE A 151 1.25 -26.80 28.55
N ALA A 152 2.42 -26.70 29.17
CA ALA A 152 3.17 -27.86 29.65
C ALA A 152 2.39 -28.67 30.71
N ASP A 153 1.69 -28.00 31.64
CA ASP A 153 0.86 -28.67 32.64
C ASP A 153 -0.38 -29.32 32.02
N LEU A 154 -1.04 -28.66 31.06
CA LEU A 154 -2.17 -29.23 30.32
C LEU A 154 -1.75 -30.47 29.53
N GLU A 155 -0.60 -30.44 28.86
CA GLU A 155 -0.05 -31.59 28.14
C GLU A 155 0.25 -32.76 29.10
N ALA A 156 0.89 -32.49 30.24
CA ALA A 156 1.17 -33.50 31.25
C ALA A 156 -0.12 -34.13 31.81
N ARG A 157 -1.13 -33.32 32.15
CA ARG A 157 -2.43 -33.79 32.64
C ARG A 157 -3.18 -34.60 31.59
N SER A 158 -3.14 -34.17 30.33
CA SER A 158 -3.78 -34.90 29.23
C SER A 158 -3.15 -36.28 29.03
N THR A 159 -1.82 -36.34 29.10
CA THR A 159 -1.04 -37.58 28.97
C THR A 159 -1.38 -38.55 30.10
N VAL A 160 -1.39 -38.10 31.36
CA VAL A 160 -1.75 -38.92 32.51
C VAL A 160 -3.20 -39.43 32.42
N ARG A 161 -4.15 -38.56 32.02
CA ARG A 161 -5.55 -38.96 31.81
C ARG A 161 -5.71 -40.01 30.71
N LEU A 162 -4.96 -39.88 29.61
CA LEU A 162 -4.96 -40.85 28.52
C LEU A 162 -4.44 -42.23 29.00
N TYR A 163 -3.28 -42.28 29.67
CA TYR A 163 -2.70 -43.53 30.16
C TYR A 163 -3.57 -44.22 31.22
N THR A 164 -4.10 -43.46 32.18
CA THR A 164 -4.98 -44.00 33.22
C THR A 164 -6.29 -44.53 32.62
N GLY A 165 -6.88 -43.84 31.65
CA GLY A 165 -8.06 -44.30 30.93
C GLY A 165 -7.81 -45.58 30.14
N LEU A 166 -6.69 -45.67 29.41
CA LEU A 166 -6.30 -46.87 28.67
C LEU A 166 -6.06 -48.07 29.61
N ALA A 167 -5.36 -47.85 30.73
CA ALA A 167 -5.10 -48.90 31.72
C ALA A 167 -6.39 -49.42 32.36
N GLN A 168 -7.28 -48.51 32.78
CA GLN A 168 -8.59 -48.88 33.33
C GLN A 168 -9.45 -49.62 32.31
N GLY A 169 -9.48 -49.14 31.06
CA GLY A 169 -10.17 -49.81 29.96
C GLY A 169 -9.66 -51.23 29.71
N ALA A 170 -8.33 -51.42 29.70
CA ALA A 170 -7.70 -52.72 29.54
C ALA A 170 -8.05 -53.68 30.70
N ILE A 171 -7.99 -53.21 31.95
CA ILE A 171 -8.34 -54.02 33.13
C ILE A 171 -9.80 -54.46 33.06
N ILE A 172 -10.73 -53.53 32.82
CA ILE A 172 -12.17 -53.83 32.74
C ILE A 172 -12.45 -54.78 31.57
N GLY A 173 -11.81 -54.55 30.42
CA GLY A 173 -11.92 -55.42 29.24
C GLY A 173 -11.44 -56.85 29.51
N LEU A 174 -10.30 -57.02 30.18
CA LEU A 174 -9.78 -58.34 30.55
C LEU A 174 -10.67 -59.07 31.56
N ILE A 175 -11.20 -58.35 32.56
CA ILE A 175 -12.11 -58.94 33.57
C ILE A 175 -13.40 -59.40 32.90
N THR A 176 -14.06 -58.52 32.14
CA THR A 176 -15.33 -58.82 31.47
C THR A 176 -15.17 -59.91 30.41
N GLY A 177 -14.14 -59.83 29.57
CA GLY A 177 -13.80 -60.85 28.59
C GLY A 177 -13.47 -62.20 29.23
N GLY A 178 -12.70 -62.20 30.32
CA GLY A 178 -12.36 -63.41 31.07
C GLY A 178 -13.58 -64.08 31.70
N VAL A 179 -14.49 -63.29 32.29
CA VAL A 179 -15.77 -63.80 32.84
C VAL A 179 -16.64 -64.39 31.75
N ALA A 180 -16.78 -63.70 30.60
CA ALA A 180 -17.56 -64.22 29.47
C ALA A 180 -16.96 -65.53 28.93
N ALA A 181 -15.64 -65.58 28.72
CA ALA A 181 -14.95 -66.79 28.28
C ALA A 181 -15.10 -67.95 29.28
N TRP A 182 -15.01 -67.66 30.58
CA TRP A 182 -15.24 -68.65 31.63
C TRP A 182 -16.66 -69.20 31.62
N ILE A 183 -17.69 -68.35 31.51
CA ILE A 183 -19.09 -68.77 31.41
C ILE A 183 -19.31 -69.67 30.19
N VAL A 184 -18.79 -69.27 29.03
CA VAL A 184 -18.90 -70.05 27.78
C VAL A 184 -18.20 -71.40 27.91
N SER A 185 -16.98 -71.43 28.45
CA SER A 185 -16.24 -72.68 28.65
C SER A 185 -16.96 -73.66 29.59
N ARG A 186 -17.57 -73.15 30.66
CA ARG A 186 -18.36 -73.95 31.62
C ARG A 186 -19.64 -74.50 30.98
N ARG A 187 -20.30 -73.72 30.11
CA ARG A 187 -21.46 -74.18 29.32
C ARG A 187 -21.06 -75.28 28.34
N ILE A 188 -19.93 -75.14 27.63
CA ILE A 188 -19.43 -76.16 26.69
C ILE A 188 -19.06 -77.45 27.42
N GLN A 189 -18.37 -77.38 28.56
CA GLN A 189 -18.01 -78.58 29.34
C GLN A 189 -19.23 -79.34 29.87
N VAL A 190 -20.30 -78.65 30.29
CA VAL A 190 -21.56 -79.30 30.74
C VAL A 190 -22.28 -80.00 29.57
N VAL A 191 -22.22 -79.45 28.35
CA VAL A 191 -22.80 -80.11 27.17
C VAL A 191 -22.00 -81.35 26.78
N VAL A 192 -20.66 -81.30 26.88
CA VAL A 192 -19.80 -82.47 26.60
C VAL A 192 -19.97 -83.55 27.67
N SER A 193 -20.07 -83.19 28.96
CA SER A 193 -20.28 -84.21 30.02
C SER A 193 -21.65 -84.88 29.99
N ASN A 194 -22.65 -84.22 29.40
CA ASN A 194 -24.00 -84.77 29.21
C ASN A 194 -24.16 -85.50 27.86
N GLY A 195 -23.11 -85.57 27.02
CA GLY A 195 -23.12 -86.25 25.73
C GLY A 195 -22.52 -87.67 25.76
N ASP A 196 -21.94 -88.10 26.87
CA ASP A 196 -21.24 -89.39 27.01
C ASP A 196 -22.02 -90.41 27.90
N GLY A 197 -23.33 -90.21 28.07
CA GLY A 197 -24.21 -91.14 28.78
C GLY A 197 -25.52 -91.37 28.03
N GLU A 198 -25.56 -92.49 27.30
CA GLU A 198 -26.65 -93.09 26.49
C GLU A 198 -26.97 -92.47 25.11
#